data_AF-A0A9D2KXY5-F1
#
_entry.id   AF-A0A9D2KXY5-F1
#
_cell.length_a   1.000
_cell.length_b   1.000
_cell.length_c   1.000
_cell.angle_alpha   90.00
_cell.angle_beta   90.00
_cell.angle_gamma   90.00
#
_symmetry.space_group_name_H-M   'P 1'
#
loop_
_entity.id
_entity.type
_entity.pdbx_description
1 polymer ?
#
loop_
_entity_poly.entity_id
_entity_poly.type
_entity_poly.pdbx_seq_one_letter_code
_entity_poly.pdbx_strand_id
1 'polypeptide(L)'
;SKILPKYTEKTRTIRDAIGDFPGIYPLQNPKKRQSHQNNSNINGHFSRFHSLRDQEIFYLLAKDAIEKTNKFSTTEALKKLYREKTGKTSNVHKYHVLQWDKPSTTIPAHLKKDGLRHIHPDPNQKRSITVREAARIQTFDDDFLFNESMGKSFEMIGNAVPPYFAKKLGEAVYSLYKEYY
;
A
#
# COMPACT_ATOMS: atom_id res chain seq x y z
N SER A 1 25.28 -1.83 -24.35
CA SER A 1 25.65 -2.70 -23.21
C SER A 1 24.64 -3.84 -23.10
N LYS A 2 25.10 -5.10 -23.11
CA LYS A 2 24.25 -6.31 -22.90
C LYS A 2 24.04 -6.65 -21.41
N ILE A 3 24.55 -5.82 -20.50
CA ILE A 3 24.55 -6.09 -19.06
C ILE A 3 23.17 -5.85 -18.45
N LEU A 4 22.56 -4.69 -18.70
CA LEU A 4 21.29 -4.29 -18.08
C LEU A 4 20.12 -5.27 -18.32
N PRO A 5 19.92 -5.83 -19.54
CA PRO A 5 18.86 -6.81 -19.77
C PRO A 5 18.94 -8.04 -18.86
N LYS A 6 20.15 -8.45 -18.41
CA LYS A 6 20.34 -9.60 -17.50
C LYS A 6 19.74 -9.39 -16.11
N TYR A 7 19.51 -8.14 -15.71
CA TYR A 7 18.96 -7.78 -14.40
C TYR A 7 17.44 -7.52 -14.44
N THR A 8 16.80 -7.79 -15.57
CA THR A 8 15.34 -7.68 -15.69
C THR A 8 14.67 -8.84 -14.97
N GLU A 9 13.64 -8.52 -14.17
CA GLU A 9 12.92 -9.49 -13.34
C GLU A 9 11.42 -9.44 -13.62
N LYS A 10 10.73 -10.50 -13.22
CA LYS A 10 9.26 -10.55 -13.29
C LYS A 10 8.65 -9.51 -12.35
N THR A 11 7.61 -8.82 -12.83
CA THR A 11 6.82 -7.90 -12.00
C THR A 11 6.15 -8.65 -10.84
N ARG A 12 6.34 -8.15 -9.61
CA ARG A 12 5.68 -8.68 -8.41
C ARG A 12 4.29 -8.07 -8.24
N THR A 13 3.33 -8.90 -7.87
CA THR A 13 1.96 -8.49 -7.56
C THR A 13 1.82 -8.07 -6.09
N ILE A 14 0.70 -7.44 -5.73
CA ILE A 14 0.35 -7.18 -4.32
C ILE A 14 0.27 -8.49 -3.53
N ARG A 15 -0.25 -9.55 -4.13
CA ARG A 15 -0.32 -10.87 -3.49
C ARG A 15 1.06 -11.42 -3.17
N ASP A 16 2.01 -11.30 -4.10
CA ASP A 16 3.40 -11.72 -3.87
C ASP A 16 4.07 -10.90 -2.76
N ALA A 17 3.69 -9.63 -2.61
CA ALA A 17 4.29 -8.71 -1.66
C ALA A 17 3.72 -8.84 -0.25
N ILE A 18 2.40 -8.95 -0.08
CA ILE A 18 1.77 -8.84 1.26
C ILE A 18 0.71 -9.91 1.54
N GLY A 19 0.51 -10.87 0.62
CA GLY A 19 -0.56 -11.88 0.74
C GLY A 19 -0.34 -12.90 1.86
N ASP A 20 0.87 -13.00 2.39
CA ASP A 20 1.27 -13.86 3.51
C ASP A 20 1.03 -13.23 4.89
N PHE A 21 0.73 -11.92 4.96
CA PHE A 21 0.52 -11.26 6.24
C PHE A 21 -0.81 -11.64 6.91
N PRO A 22 -0.82 -11.73 8.25
CA PRO A 22 -2.06 -11.97 9.00
C PRO A 22 -3.05 -10.82 8.78
N GLY A 23 -4.33 -11.15 8.62
CA GLY A 23 -5.37 -10.14 8.44
C GLY A 23 -5.55 -9.24 9.67
N ILE A 24 -5.82 -7.96 9.41
CA ILE A 24 -6.15 -6.95 10.43
C ILE A 24 -7.61 -6.54 10.24
N TYR A 25 -8.45 -6.78 11.25
CA TYR A 25 -9.90 -6.63 11.11
C TYR A 25 -10.46 -5.51 12.00
N PRO A 26 -11.55 -4.85 11.58
CA PRO A 26 -12.16 -3.77 12.34
C PRO A 26 -12.73 -4.26 13.69
N LEU A 27 -12.60 -3.42 14.71
CA LEU A 27 -13.24 -3.63 16.01
C LEU A 27 -14.74 -3.32 15.91
N GLN A 28 -15.59 -4.11 16.58
CA GLN A 28 -17.03 -3.82 16.68
C GLN A 28 -17.29 -2.43 17.30
N ASN A 29 -16.52 -2.09 18.34
CA ASN A 29 -16.60 -0.80 19.03
C ASN A 29 -15.21 -0.14 19.03
N PRO A 30 -14.91 0.76 18.08
CA PRO A 30 -13.66 1.50 18.05
C PRO A 30 -13.42 2.27 19.35
N LYS A 31 -12.23 2.14 19.94
CA LYS A 31 -11.86 2.82 21.19
C LYS A 31 -10.78 3.88 20.91
N LYS A 32 -11.05 5.13 21.26
CA LYS A 32 -10.12 6.26 21.09
C LYS A 32 -9.58 6.34 19.65
N ARG A 33 -8.27 6.12 19.45
CA ARG A 33 -7.57 6.14 18.15
C ARG A 33 -7.33 4.74 17.58
N GLN A 34 -7.98 3.70 18.11
CA GLN A 34 -7.88 2.33 17.63
C GLN A 34 -9.20 1.88 17.00
N SER A 35 -9.14 1.50 15.72
CA SER A 35 -10.30 1.05 14.95
C SER A 35 -10.22 -0.43 14.53
N HIS A 36 -9.04 -1.02 14.62
CA HIS A 36 -8.78 -2.40 14.18
C HIS A 36 -8.06 -3.19 15.27
N GLN A 37 -8.33 -4.48 15.31
CA GLN A 37 -7.60 -5.44 16.11
C GLN A 37 -6.47 -6.04 15.26
N ASN A 38 -5.30 -6.13 15.87
CA ASN A 38 -4.16 -6.82 15.30
C ASN A 38 -3.51 -7.65 16.41
N ASN A 39 -3.43 -8.97 16.18
CA ASN A 39 -2.81 -9.92 17.11
C ASN A 39 -1.41 -10.35 16.64
N SER A 40 -0.88 -9.76 15.56
CA SER A 40 0.46 -10.06 15.07
C SER A 40 1.52 -9.27 15.82
N ASN A 41 2.69 -9.88 16.01
CA ASN A 41 3.88 -9.24 16.55
C ASN A 41 4.80 -8.69 15.44
N ILE A 42 4.25 -8.43 14.25
CA ILE A 42 5.02 -7.99 13.09
C ILE A 42 5.26 -6.48 13.18
N ASN A 43 6.54 -6.07 13.17
CA ASN A 43 6.93 -4.67 13.26
C ASN A 43 6.29 -3.82 12.15
N GLY A 44 5.63 -2.71 12.54
CA GLY A 44 5.00 -1.79 11.58
C GLY A 44 3.72 -2.32 10.93
N HIS A 45 3.25 -3.52 11.28
CA HIS A 45 2.06 -4.12 10.70
C HIS A 45 0.81 -3.83 11.53
N PHE A 46 0.48 -2.56 11.72
CA PHE A 46 -0.75 -2.15 12.41
C PHE A 46 -1.48 -1.09 11.58
N SER A 47 -2.82 -1.17 11.59
CA SER A 47 -3.66 -0.23 10.86
C SER A 47 -3.64 1.15 11.52
N ARG A 48 -3.70 2.20 10.69
CA ARG A 48 -4.07 3.54 11.17
C ARG A 48 -5.56 3.57 11.55
N PHE A 49 -5.96 4.64 12.23
CA PHE A 49 -7.36 4.85 12.56
C PHE A 49 -8.19 5.13 11.30
N HIS A 50 -9.33 4.45 11.18
CA HIS A 50 -10.35 4.69 10.16
C HIS A 50 -11.71 4.82 10.82
N SER A 51 -12.45 5.87 10.45
CA SER A 51 -13.82 6.06 10.94
C SER A 51 -14.75 4.96 10.40
N LEU A 52 -15.91 4.75 11.04
CA LEU A 52 -16.91 3.79 10.53
C LEU A 52 -17.31 4.09 9.09
N ARG A 53 -17.42 5.38 8.73
CA ARG A 53 -17.65 5.82 7.36
C ARG A 53 -16.53 5.38 6.41
N ASP A 54 -15.27 5.58 6.78
CA ASP A 54 -14.14 5.20 5.92
C ASP A 54 -14.11 3.67 5.75
N GLN A 55 -14.34 2.92 6.83
CA GLN A 55 -14.41 1.46 6.79
C GLN A 55 -15.53 0.97 5.85
N GLU A 56 -16.70 1.61 5.86
CA GLU A 56 -17.79 1.31 4.95
C GLU A 56 -17.39 1.58 3.49
N ILE A 57 -16.75 2.73 3.22
CA ILE A 57 -16.26 3.07 1.88
C ILE A 57 -15.23 2.05 1.39
N PHE A 58 -14.28 1.67 2.24
CA PHE A 58 -13.25 0.70 1.88
C PHE A 58 -13.85 -0.67 1.59
N TYR A 59 -14.83 -1.12 2.38
CA TYR A 59 -15.57 -2.36 2.12
C TYR A 59 -16.22 -2.31 0.73
N LEU A 60 -16.98 -1.24 0.42
CA LEU A 60 -17.69 -1.11 -0.85
C LEU A 60 -16.74 -1.12 -2.04
N LEU A 61 -15.64 -0.37 -1.96
CA LEU A 61 -14.67 -0.25 -3.04
C LEU A 61 -13.88 -1.56 -3.25
N ALA A 62 -13.43 -2.19 -2.17
CA ALA A 62 -12.70 -3.44 -2.25
C ALA A 62 -13.59 -4.59 -2.73
N LYS A 63 -14.86 -4.62 -2.29
CA LYS A 63 -15.83 -5.60 -2.76
C LYS A 63 -16.08 -5.46 -4.26
N ASP A 64 -16.30 -4.24 -4.75
CA ASP A 64 -16.44 -3.95 -6.19
C ASP A 64 -15.22 -4.41 -6.99
N ALA A 65 -14.00 -4.22 -6.43
CA ALA A 65 -12.77 -4.65 -7.07
C ALA A 65 -12.62 -6.18 -7.15
N ILE A 66 -13.02 -6.92 -6.10
CA ILE A 66 -12.98 -8.39 -6.09
C ILE A 66 -14.06 -8.99 -6.99
N GLU A 67 -15.29 -8.49 -6.87
CA GLU A 67 -16.44 -8.98 -7.65
C GLU A 67 -16.41 -8.51 -9.10
N LYS A 68 -15.50 -7.57 -9.44
CA LYS A 68 -15.33 -6.97 -10.77
C LYS A 68 -16.63 -6.38 -11.32
N THR A 69 -17.47 -5.83 -10.44
CA THR A 69 -18.75 -5.21 -10.82
C THR A 69 -18.57 -3.85 -11.51
N ASN A 70 -17.35 -3.28 -11.47
CA ASN A 70 -16.95 -2.03 -12.13
C ASN A 70 -17.80 -0.81 -11.76
N LYS A 71 -18.48 -0.84 -10.61
CA LYS A 71 -19.38 0.22 -10.12
C LYS A 71 -18.60 1.50 -9.80
N PHE A 72 -17.37 1.37 -9.32
CA PHE A 72 -16.50 2.50 -8.95
C PHE A 72 -15.27 2.61 -9.86
N SER A 73 -15.42 2.22 -11.13
CA SER A 73 -14.35 2.19 -12.12
C SER A 73 -13.95 3.57 -12.67
N THR A 74 -14.81 4.58 -12.55
CA THR A 74 -14.59 5.93 -13.12
C THR A 74 -14.29 6.99 -12.06
N THR A 75 -13.60 8.05 -12.47
CA THR A 75 -13.29 9.20 -11.61
C THR A 75 -14.56 9.88 -11.10
N GLU A 76 -15.59 9.97 -11.94
CA GLU A 76 -16.89 10.57 -11.64
C GLU A 76 -17.63 9.75 -10.58
N ALA A 77 -17.63 8.42 -10.69
CA ALA A 77 -18.23 7.53 -9.70
C ALA A 77 -17.56 7.67 -8.32
N LEU A 78 -16.22 7.74 -8.30
CA LEU A 78 -15.46 7.93 -7.06
C LEU A 78 -15.67 9.31 -6.43
N LYS A 79 -15.74 10.38 -7.24
CA LYS A 79 -16.07 11.74 -6.78
C LYS A 79 -17.50 11.81 -6.24
N LYS A 80 -18.45 11.14 -6.90
CA LYS A 80 -19.84 11.03 -6.45
C LYS A 80 -19.92 10.32 -5.10
N LEU A 81 -19.27 9.16 -4.95
CA LEU A 81 -19.18 8.43 -3.68
C LEU A 81 -18.60 9.31 -2.55
N TYR A 82 -17.51 10.03 -2.83
CA TYR A 82 -16.90 10.96 -1.87
C TYR A 82 -17.90 12.02 -1.40
N ARG A 83 -18.62 12.64 -2.34
CA ARG A 83 -19.63 13.67 -2.06
C ARG A 83 -20.79 13.10 -1.24
N GLU A 84 -21.31 11.94 -1.61
CA GLU A 84 -22.42 11.29 -0.91
C GLU A 84 -22.07 10.93 0.53
N LYS A 85 -20.85 10.41 0.77
CA LYS A 85 -20.43 9.95 2.10
C LYS A 85 -19.95 11.09 2.99
N THR A 86 -19.36 12.15 2.42
CA THR A 86 -18.73 13.23 3.22
C THR A 86 -19.45 14.57 3.17
N GLY A 87 -20.37 14.76 2.22
CA GLY A 87 -20.98 16.06 1.91
C GLY A 87 -20.04 17.04 1.19
N LYS A 88 -18.77 16.67 0.96
CA LYS A 88 -17.75 17.55 0.39
C LYS A 88 -17.48 17.22 -1.08
N THR A 89 -17.14 18.24 -1.85
CA THR A 89 -16.68 18.06 -3.24
C THR A 89 -15.16 18.07 -3.30
N SER A 90 -14.59 17.39 -4.31
CA SER A 90 -13.16 17.42 -4.58
C SER A 90 -12.89 17.40 -6.08
N ASN A 91 -11.90 18.18 -6.50
CA ASN A 91 -11.48 18.24 -7.90
C ASN A 91 -10.77 16.94 -8.36
N VAL A 92 -10.28 16.13 -7.43
CA VAL A 92 -9.53 14.88 -7.69
C VAL A 92 -10.19 13.73 -6.93
N HIS A 93 -10.25 12.53 -7.53
CA HIS A 93 -10.73 11.36 -6.79
C HIS A 93 -9.78 11.01 -5.64
N LYS A 94 -10.35 10.58 -4.52
CA LYS A 94 -9.61 10.30 -3.28
C LYS A 94 -9.27 8.84 -3.07
N TYR A 95 -9.95 7.95 -3.77
CA TYR A 95 -9.92 6.53 -3.46
C TYR A 95 -9.21 5.72 -4.53
N HIS A 96 -8.43 4.74 -4.07
CA HIS A 96 -7.88 3.68 -4.92
C HIS A 96 -7.62 2.43 -4.07
N VAL A 97 -8.16 1.30 -4.55
CA VAL A 97 -7.97 -0.02 -3.94
C VAL A 97 -6.88 -0.75 -4.72
N LEU A 98 -5.90 -1.25 -3.99
CA LEU A 98 -4.86 -2.11 -4.56
C LEU A 98 -5.52 -3.42 -5.06
N GLN A 99 -4.95 -4.06 -6.06
CA GLN A 99 -5.50 -5.31 -6.61
C GLN A 99 -4.50 -6.44 -6.38
N TRP A 100 -4.98 -7.56 -5.81
CA TRP A 100 -4.13 -8.69 -5.44
C TRP A 100 -3.22 -9.14 -6.58
N ASP A 101 -3.77 -9.26 -7.79
CA ASP A 101 -3.07 -9.87 -8.93
C ASP A 101 -2.40 -8.81 -9.84
N LYS A 102 -2.22 -7.59 -9.36
CA LYS A 102 -1.54 -6.49 -10.06
C LYS A 102 -0.39 -5.93 -9.22
N PRO A 103 0.61 -5.27 -9.83
CA PRO A 103 1.58 -4.49 -9.08
C PRO A 103 0.90 -3.34 -8.32
N SER A 104 1.56 -2.88 -7.26
CA SER A 104 1.16 -1.66 -6.56
C SER A 104 1.27 -0.43 -7.47
N THR A 105 0.44 0.56 -7.24
CA THR A 105 0.77 1.93 -7.63
C THR A 105 1.96 2.42 -6.79
N THR A 106 2.63 3.48 -7.25
CA THR A 106 3.74 4.10 -6.53
C THR A 106 3.38 4.33 -5.06
N ILE A 107 4.30 4.05 -4.14
CA ILE A 107 4.18 4.40 -2.71
C ILE A 107 4.74 5.82 -2.53
N PRO A 108 3.92 6.88 -2.45
CA PRO A 108 4.42 8.24 -2.31
C PRO A 108 4.72 8.56 -0.85
N ALA A 109 5.67 9.46 -0.59
CA ALA A 109 5.92 9.98 0.76
C ALA A 109 4.66 10.63 1.40
N HIS A 110 3.77 11.15 0.55
CA HIS A 110 2.49 11.74 0.95
C HIS A 110 1.49 10.72 1.52
N LEU A 111 1.75 9.41 1.44
CA LEU A 111 0.96 8.35 2.07
C LEU A 111 0.83 8.55 3.60
N LYS A 112 1.76 9.31 4.20
CA LYS A 112 1.67 9.79 5.59
C LYS A 112 0.37 10.56 5.88
N LYS A 113 -0.20 11.24 4.88
CA LYS A 113 -1.47 11.99 4.96
C LYS A 113 -2.59 11.33 4.15
N ASP A 114 -2.30 10.86 2.94
CA ASP A 114 -3.31 10.41 1.96
C ASP A 114 -3.39 8.88 1.87
N GLY A 115 -3.86 8.24 2.94
CA GLY A 115 -4.02 6.77 3.00
C GLY A 115 -5.12 6.21 2.10
N LEU A 116 -5.96 7.07 1.53
CA LEU A 116 -7.16 6.69 0.80
C LEU A 116 -6.86 6.13 -0.60
N ARG A 117 -5.63 6.32 -1.10
CA ARG A 117 -5.19 5.79 -2.40
C ARG A 117 -4.41 4.48 -2.33
N HIS A 118 -4.24 3.93 -1.14
CA HIS A 118 -3.62 2.62 -0.91
C HIS A 118 -4.50 1.82 0.04
N ILE A 119 -5.75 1.59 -0.39
CA ILE A 119 -6.72 0.77 0.35
C ILE A 119 -6.35 -0.71 0.19
N HIS A 120 -6.39 -1.46 1.29
CA HIS A 120 -6.08 -2.88 1.30
C HIS A 120 -7.12 -3.65 0.45
N PRO A 121 -6.68 -4.63 -0.39
CA PRO A 121 -7.56 -5.34 -1.32
C PRO A 121 -8.62 -6.24 -0.67
N ASP A 122 -8.40 -6.71 0.55
CA ASP A 122 -9.39 -7.51 1.30
C ASP A 122 -10.53 -6.63 1.86
N PRO A 123 -11.79 -6.81 1.38
CA PRO A 123 -12.93 -6.00 1.82
C PRO A 123 -13.22 -6.14 3.31
N ASN A 124 -12.95 -7.30 3.91
CA ASN A 124 -13.27 -7.55 5.32
C ASN A 124 -12.32 -6.82 6.27
N GLN A 125 -11.14 -6.45 5.80
CA GLN A 125 -10.15 -5.71 6.60
C GLN A 125 -10.43 -4.22 6.71
N LYS A 126 -11.19 -3.63 5.76
CA LYS A 126 -11.71 -2.25 5.84
C LYS A 126 -10.69 -1.19 6.27
N ARG A 127 -9.50 -1.21 5.67
CA ARG A 127 -8.38 -0.31 6.03
C ARG A 127 -7.51 0.09 4.84
N SER A 128 -6.65 1.09 5.04
CA SER A 128 -5.48 1.30 4.18
C SER A 128 -4.35 0.34 4.53
N ILE A 129 -3.33 0.27 3.68
CA ILE A 129 -2.13 -0.52 3.96
C ILE A 129 -1.38 -0.02 5.21
N THR A 130 -0.67 -0.92 5.87
CA THR A 130 0.19 -0.63 7.03
C THR A 130 1.57 -0.12 6.60
N VAL A 131 2.36 0.34 7.57
CA VAL A 131 3.77 0.73 7.34
C VAL A 131 4.57 -0.46 6.81
N ARG A 132 4.40 -1.63 7.43
CA ARG A 132 5.08 -2.87 7.00
C ARG A 132 4.69 -3.31 5.59
N GLU A 133 3.41 -3.23 5.25
CA GLU A 133 2.95 -3.55 3.88
C GLU A 133 3.55 -2.59 2.86
N ALA A 134 3.55 -1.28 3.15
CA ALA A 134 4.19 -0.30 2.27
C ALA A 134 5.70 -0.53 2.14
N ALA A 135 6.38 -0.90 3.23
CA ALA A 135 7.81 -1.23 3.23
C ALA A 135 8.10 -2.45 2.34
N ARG A 136 7.31 -3.52 2.45
CA ARG A 136 7.52 -4.72 1.65
C ARG A 136 7.17 -4.51 0.17
N ILE A 137 6.16 -3.69 -0.13
CA ILE A 137 5.91 -3.20 -1.50
C ILE A 137 7.13 -2.44 -2.04
N GLN A 138 7.78 -1.62 -1.21
CA GLN A 138 9.06 -0.96 -1.53
C GLN A 138 10.28 -1.88 -1.40
N THR A 139 10.09 -3.20 -1.27
CA THR A 139 11.16 -4.21 -1.20
C THR A 139 12.13 -4.08 -0.03
N PHE A 140 11.70 -3.46 1.08
CA PHE A 140 12.43 -3.56 2.34
C PHE A 140 12.28 -4.96 2.94
N ASP A 141 13.36 -5.45 3.53
CA ASP A 141 13.36 -6.67 4.32
C ASP A 141 12.52 -6.52 5.61
N ASP A 142 12.04 -7.63 6.15
CA ASP A 142 11.12 -7.61 7.29
C ASP A 142 11.76 -7.24 8.62
N ASP A 143 13.05 -7.52 8.73
CA ASP A 143 13.90 -7.18 9.86
C ASP A 143 14.31 -5.70 9.86
N PHE A 144 14.11 -4.97 8.75
CA PHE A 144 14.34 -3.53 8.71
C PHE A 144 13.34 -2.81 9.62
N LEU A 145 13.83 -2.12 10.65
CA LEU A 145 13.01 -1.46 11.65
C LEU A 145 12.75 0.02 11.33
N PHE A 146 11.49 0.42 11.29
CA PHE A 146 11.09 1.83 11.19
C PHE A 146 10.72 2.37 12.58
N ASN A 147 11.72 2.79 13.35
CA ASN A 147 11.58 3.25 14.75
C ASN A 147 11.12 4.72 14.89
N GLU A 148 10.18 5.14 14.03
CA GLU A 148 9.65 6.49 13.99
C GLU A 148 8.13 6.48 14.14
N SER A 149 7.52 7.66 14.28
CA SER A 149 6.06 7.78 14.20
C SER A 149 5.54 7.22 12.86
N MET A 150 4.36 6.61 12.84
CA MET A 150 3.75 6.02 11.64
C MET A 150 3.84 6.94 10.41
N GLY A 151 3.53 8.24 10.57
CA GLY A 151 3.58 9.20 9.48
C GLY A 151 5.00 9.39 8.92
N LYS A 152 6.01 9.50 9.79
CA LYS A 152 7.42 9.59 9.38
C LYS A 152 7.89 8.28 8.73
N SER A 153 7.47 7.12 9.22
CA SER A 153 7.80 5.84 8.59
C SER A 153 7.28 5.75 7.16
N PHE A 154 6.02 6.15 6.91
CA PHE A 154 5.48 6.24 5.55
C PHE A 154 6.25 7.25 4.68
N GLU A 155 6.68 8.37 5.24
CA GLU A 155 7.50 9.36 4.54
C GLU A 155 8.86 8.80 4.13
N MET A 156 9.55 8.13 5.05
CA MET A 156 10.84 7.45 4.77
C MET A 156 10.68 6.41 3.68
N ILE A 157 9.67 5.53 3.79
CA ILE A 157 9.39 4.48 2.82
C ILE A 157 9.08 5.08 1.44
N GLY A 158 8.27 6.13 1.39
CA GLY A 158 7.86 6.74 0.12
C GLY A 158 8.94 7.59 -0.56
N ASN A 159 9.93 8.09 0.19
CA ASN A 159 11.09 8.80 -0.34
C ASN A 159 12.26 7.87 -0.70
N ALA A 160 12.24 6.63 -0.21
CA ALA A 160 13.33 5.69 -0.42
C ALA A 160 13.40 5.18 -1.87
N VAL A 161 14.63 4.87 -2.29
CA VAL A 161 14.86 3.98 -3.43
C VAL A 161 14.61 2.53 -2.96
N PRO A 162 13.82 1.72 -3.68
CA PRO A 162 13.57 0.33 -3.27
C PRO A 162 14.89 -0.44 -3.08
N PRO A 163 15.14 -1.08 -1.92
CA PRO A 163 16.41 -1.76 -1.65
C PRO A 163 16.76 -2.84 -2.68
N TYR A 164 15.77 -3.59 -3.16
CA TYR A 164 16.01 -4.62 -4.19
C TYR A 164 16.45 -4.02 -5.52
N PHE A 165 15.88 -2.87 -5.91
CA PHE A 165 16.33 -2.14 -7.09
C PHE A 165 17.76 -1.63 -6.92
N ALA A 166 18.07 -1.03 -5.75
CA ALA A 166 19.42 -0.53 -5.44
C ALA A 166 20.47 -1.66 -5.50
N LYS A 167 20.14 -2.85 -4.99
CA LYS A 167 20.99 -4.04 -5.08
C LYS A 167 21.29 -4.41 -6.54
N LYS A 168 20.26 -4.53 -7.38
CA LYS A 168 20.40 -4.90 -8.80
C LYS A 168 21.22 -3.87 -9.58
N LEU A 169 21.02 -2.58 -9.28
CA LEU A 169 21.83 -1.51 -9.86
C LEU A 169 23.29 -1.64 -9.44
N GLY A 170 23.57 -1.90 -8.17
CA GLY A 170 24.93 -2.14 -7.67
C GLY A 170 25.62 -3.33 -8.34
N GLU A 171 24.92 -4.46 -8.51
CA GLU A 171 25.42 -5.64 -9.22
C GLU A 171 25.73 -5.34 -10.70
N ALA A 172 24.86 -4.56 -11.37
CA ALA A 172 25.06 -4.16 -12.75
C ALA A 172 26.27 -3.23 -12.90
N VAL A 173 26.44 -2.25 -12.01
CA VAL A 173 27.60 -1.36 -11.98
C VAL A 173 28.88 -2.15 -11.71
N TYR A 174 28.86 -3.10 -10.77
CA TYR A 174 30.00 -3.96 -10.48
C TYR A 174 30.39 -4.84 -11.68
N SER A 175 29.40 -5.39 -12.39
CA SER A 175 29.63 -6.16 -13.61
C SER A 175 30.24 -5.33 -14.71
N LEU A 176 29.76 -4.08 -14.88
CA LEU A 176 30.34 -3.13 -15.82
C LEU A 176 31.78 -2.82 -15.45
N TYR A 177 32.05 -2.56 -14.18
CA TYR A 177 33.41 -2.31 -13.70
C TYR A 177 34.35 -3.47 -14.06
N LYS A 178 33.97 -4.71 -13.78
CA LYS A 178 34.74 -5.92 -14.11
C LYS A 178 34.95 -6.18 -15.61
N GLU A 179 34.08 -5.67 -16.47
CA GLU A 179 34.20 -5.85 -17.93
C GLU A 179 35.20 -4.88 -18.56
N TYR A 180 35.36 -3.68 -17.98
CA TYR A 180 36.15 -2.60 -18.56
C TYR A 180 37.41 -2.22 -17.77
N TYR A 181 37.55 -2.69 -16.52
CA TYR A 181 38.68 -2.43 -15.63
C TYR A 181 39.10 -3.72 -14.91
#